data_AF-A0A1C5RSG4-F1
#
_entry.id   AF-A0A1C5RSG4-F1
#
_cell.length_a   1.000
_cell.length_b   1.000
_cell.length_c   1.000
_cell.angle_alpha   90.00
_cell.angle_beta   90.00
_cell.angle_gamma   90.00
#
_symmetry.space_group_name_H-M   'P 1'
#
loop_
_entity.id
_entity.type
_entity.pdbx_description
1 polymer ?
#
loop_
_entity_poly.entity_id
_entity_poly.type
_entity_poly.pdbx_seq_one_letter_code
_entity_poly.pdbx_strand_id
1 'polypeptide(L)'
;MNQYSSFESMTQTQLMNCINEISFALDDLLLYLDTHPYDCNALQYVNQFIRQRNTAVDIYSRRFAPLTIDHAEVAQDGAWNWILQPWPWEITGKGGCCSCGTMKRDCNTR
;
A
#
# COMPACT_ATOMS: atom_id res chain seq x y z
N MET A 1 -4.91 -24.14 -5.23
CA MET A 1 -5.79 -23.02 -4.83
C MET A 1 -4.88 -21.89 -4.41
N ASN A 2 -4.91 -20.77 -5.12
CA ASN A 2 -3.99 -19.66 -4.87
C ASN A 2 -4.26 -19.09 -3.47
N GLN A 3 -3.24 -19.10 -2.60
CA GLN A 3 -3.28 -18.54 -1.24
C GLN A 3 -3.71 -17.06 -1.19
N TYR A 4 -3.78 -16.39 -2.35
CA TYR A 4 -4.17 -15.00 -2.56
C TYR A 4 -5.68 -14.75 -2.57
N SER A 5 -6.50 -15.80 -2.72
CA SER A 5 -7.98 -15.67 -2.67
C SER A 5 -8.49 -15.16 -1.32
N SER A 6 -7.71 -15.33 -0.25
CA SER A 6 -8.06 -14.82 1.08
C SER A 6 -7.98 -13.29 1.16
N PHE A 7 -7.15 -12.62 0.34
CA PHE A 7 -6.97 -11.16 0.40
C PHE A 7 -8.18 -10.40 -0.13
N GLU A 8 -8.91 -10.98 -1.09
CA GLU A 8 -10.11 -10.39 -1.70
C GLU A 8 -11.28 -10.22 -0.71
N SER A 9 -11.34 -11.04 0.36
CA SER A 9 -12.41 -10.98 1.36
C SER A 9 -12.09 -10.12 2.59
N MET A 10 -10.87 -9.59 2.72
CA MET A 10 -10.45 -8.82 3.91
C MET A 10 -11.01 -7.41 3.92
N THR A 11 -11.20 -6.83 5.12
CA THR A 11 -11.51 -5.40 5.28
C THR A 11 -10.28 -4.54 4.98
N GLN A 12 -10.48 -3.24 4.76
CA GLN A 12 -9.39 -2.30 4.48
C GLN A 12 -8.29 -2.34 5.56
N THR A 13 -8.67 -2.27 6.83
CA THR A 13 -7.72 -2.31 7.96
C THR A 13 -6.99 -3.64 8.05
N GLN A 14 -7.71 -4.75 7.87
CA GLN A 14 -7.09 -6.08 7.90
C GLN A 14 -6.07 -6.25 6.78
N LEU A 15 -6.41 -5.81 5.56
CA LEU A 15 -5.51 -5.92 4.42
C LEU A 15 -4.30 -5.01 4.58
N MET A 16 -4.46 -3.78 5.10
CA MET A 16 -3.31 -2.93 5.46
C MET A 16 -2.41 -3.57 6.51
N ASN A 17 -2.98 -4.14 7.57
CA ASN A 17 -2.19 -4.79 8.61
C ASN A 17 -1.40 -5.97 8.03
N CYS A 18 -2.01 -6.77 7.17
CA CYS A 18 -1.33 -7.87 6.48
C CYS A 18 -0.17 -7.37 5.60
N ILE A 19 -0.37 -6.28 4.84
CA ILE A 19 0.71 -5.66 4.05
C ILE A 19 1.86 -5.20 4.97
N ASN A 20 1.55 -4.59 6.11
CA ASN A 20 2.55 -4.12 7.07
C ASN A 20 3.31 -5.29 7.71
N GLU A 21 2.63 -6.35 8.12
CA GLU A 21 3.24 -7.56 8.70
C GLU A 21 4.20 -8.22 7.70
N ILE A 22 3.76 -8.40 6.45
CA ILE A 22 4.60 -8.96 5.39
C ILE A 22 5.79 -8.04 5.10
N SER A 23 5.59 -6.72 5.09
CA SER A 23 6.67 -5.76 4.86
C SER A 23 7.72 -5.82 5.96
N PHE A 24 7.29 -5.90 7.23
CA PHE A 24 8.19 -6.06 8.36
C PHE A 24 9.02 -7.34 8.27
N ALA A 25 8.37 -8.48 7.98
CA ALA A 25 9.07 -9.76 7.82
C ALA A 25 10.06 -9.72 6.65
N LEU A 26 9.72 -9.01 5.57
CA LEU A 26 10.62 -8.82 4.43
C LEU A 26 11.83 -7.98 4.81
N ASP A 27 11.65 -6.87 5.52
CA ASP A 27 12.75 -6.00 5.98
C ASP A 27 13.71 -6.76 6.91
N ASP A 28 13.18 -7.59 7.82
CA ASP A 28 13.98 -8.44 8.71
C ASP A 28 14.82 -9.47 7.95
N LEU A 29 14.23 -10.12 6.94
CA LEU A 29 14.95 -11.07 6.08
C LEU A 29 16.03 -10.38 5.23
N LEU A 30 15.78 -9.16 4.76
CA LEU A 30 16.78 -8.39 4.01
C LEU A 30 17.96 -8.02 4.92
N LEU A 31 17.69 -7.58 6.15
CA LEU A 31 18.74 -7.32 7.13
C LEU A 31 19.54 -8.59 7.48
N TYR A 32 18.89 -9.75 7.55
CA TYR A 32 19.59 -11.02 7.72
C TYR A 32 20.53 -11.32 6.54
N LEU A 33 20.06 -11.13 5.30
CA LEU A 33 20.83 -11.39 4.08
C LEU A 33 22.06 -10.49 3.94
N ASP A 34 22.08 -9.29 4.53
CA ASP A 34 23.27 -8.44 4.57
C ASP A 34 24.47 -9.14 5.24
N THR A 35 24.18 -10.07 6.16
CA THR A 35 25.20 -10.88 6.85
C THR A 35 25.37 -12.28 6.24
N HIS A 36 24.36 -12.81 5.54
CA HIS A 36 24.35 -14.15 4.95
C HIS A 36 23.87 -14.13 3.48
N PRO A 37 24.62 -13.50 2.54
CA PRO A 37 24.14 -13.22 1.19
C PRO A 37 23.91 -14.46 0.31
N TYR A 38 24.46 -15.61 0.70
CA TYR A 38 24.37 -16.87 -0.03
C TYR A 38 23.40 -17.87 0.60
N ASP A 39 22.63 -17.47 1.62
CA ASP A 39 21.61 -18.37 2.20
C ASP A 39 20.44 -18.55 1.23
N CYS A 40 20.44 -19.69 0.55
CA CYS A 40 19.41 -20.08 -0.41
C CYS A 40 17.99 -20.08 0.18
N ASN A 41 17.82 -20.41 1.46
CA ASN A 41 16.51 -20.46 2.12
C ASN A 41 16.00 -19.04 2.34
N ALA A 42 16.83 -18.16 2.89
CA ALA A 42 16.47 -16.75 3.10
C ALA A 42 16.13 -16.05 1.78
N LEU A 43 16.90 -16.31 0.72
CA LEU A 43 16.61 -15.82 -0.64
C LEU A 43 15.26 -16.34 -1.17
N GLN A 44 14.92 -17.59 -0.92
CA GLN A 44 13.63 -18.15 -1.31
C GLN A 44 12.47 -17.47 -0.58
N TYR A 45 12.61 -17.25 0.73
CA TYR A 45 11.59 -16.56 1.54
C TYR A 45 11.40 -15.11 1.10
N VAL A 46 12.47 -14.36 0.86
CA VAL A 46 12.41 -12.99 0.33
C VAL A 46 11.60 -12.95 -0.97
N ASN A 47 11.90 -13.83 -1.92
CA ASN A 47 11.16 -13.91 -3.18
C ASN A 47 9.67 -14.24 -2.98
N GLN A 48 9.35 -15.11 -2.02
CA GLN A 48 7.97 -15.42 -1.67
C GLN A 48 7.25 -14.21 -1.07
N PHE A 49 7.85 -13.53 -0.09
CA PHE A 49 7.25 -12.38 0.57
C PHE A 49 7.10 -11.19 -0.36
N ILE A 50 8.06 -10.93 -1.26
CA ILE A 50 7.92 -9.91 -2.32
C ILE A 50 6.67 -10.18 -3.16
N ARG A 51 6.47 -11.42 -3.63
CA ARG A 51 5.28 -11.78 -4.42
C ARG A 51 4.00 -11.62 -3.61
N GLN A 52 4.00 -12.04 -2.35
CA GLN A 52 2.83 -11.91 -1.46
C GLN A 52 2.48 -10.45 -1.20
N ARG A 53 3.47 -9.62 -0.86
CA ARG A 53 3.32 -8.17 -0.64
C ARG A 53 2.76 -7.49 -1.88
N ASN A 54 3.36 -7.72 -3.04
CA ASN A 54 2.93 -7.07 -4.29
C ASN A 54 1.48 -7.45 -4.64
N THR A 55 1.11 -8.71 -4.44
CA THR A 55 -0.28 -9.15 -4.66
C THR A 55 -1.25 -8.48 -3.68
N ALA A 56 -0.90 -8.38 -2.40
CA ALA A 56 -1.74 -7.73 -1.40
C ALA A 56 -1.89 -6.22 -1.67
N VAL A 57 -0.81 -5.54 -2.06
CA VAL A 57 -0.80 -4.11 -2.43
C VAL A 57 -1.63 -3.84 -3.68
N ASP A 58 -1.56 -4.71 -4.69
CA ASP A 58 -2.38 -4.62 -5.90
C ASP A 58 -3.88 -4.77 -5.58
N ILE A 59 -4.25 -5.79 -4.80
CA ILE A 59 -5.63 -6.01 -4.36
C ILE A 59 -6.13 -4.82 -3.53
N TYR A 60 -5.30 -4.32 -2.60
CA TYR A 60 -5.66 -3.16 -1.81
C TYR A 60 -5.90 -1.93 -2.69
N SER A 61 -4.99 -1.69 -3.63
CA SER A 61 -5.04 -0.51 -4.50
C SER A 61 -6.26 -0.51 -5.40
N ARG A 62 -6.64 -1.69 -5.92
CA ARG A 62 -7.87 -1.87 -6.72
C ARG A 62 -9.16 -1.68 -5.91
N ARG A 63 -9.17 -2.10 -4.65
CA ARG A 63 -10.39 -2.13 -3.82
C ARG A 63 -10.65 -0.86 -3.03
N PHE A 64 -9.61 -0.16 -2.61
CA PHE A 64 -9.72 0.95 -1.66
C PHE A 64 -9.11 2.24 -2.22
N ALA A 65 -7.79 2.27 -2.37
CA ALA A 65 -7.05 3.44 -2.79
C ALA A 65 -5.62 3.06 -3.18
N PRO A 66 -4.99 3.75 -4.15
CA PRO A 66 -3.61 3.47 -4.54
C PRO A 66 -2.66 3.68 -3.36
N LEU A 67 -1.91 2.63 -3.00
CA LEU A 67 -0.88 2.71 -1.93
C LEU A 67 0.48 3.13 -2.45
N THR A 68 0.76 2.87 -3.73
CA THR A 68 1.99 3.30 -4.40
C THR A 68 1.64 4.07 -5.66
N ILE A 69 2.59 4.89 -6.13
CA ILE A 69 2.44 5.69 -7.35
C ILE A 69 2.17 4.79 -8.57
N ASP A 70 2.76 3.59 -8.59
CA ASP A 70 2.58 2.62 -9.68
C ASP A 70 1.13 2.13 -9.82
N HIS A 71 0.34 2.23 -8.76
CA HIS A 71 -1.08 1.88 -8.77
C HIS A 71 -2.00 3.11 -8.86
N ALA A 72 -1.45 4.32 -8.94
CA ALA A 72 -2.23 5.54 -9.05
C ALA A 72 -2.70 5.76 -10.49
N GLU A 73 -4.02 5.87 -10.67
CA GLU A 73 -4.63 6.20 -11.95
C GLU A 73 -5.19 7.62 -11.96
N VAL A 74 -5.22 8.25 -13.13
CA VAL A 74 -5.97 9.48 -13.36
C VAL A 74 -7.46 9.11 -13.37
N ALA A 75 -8.26 9.76 -12.55
CA ALA A 75 -9.70 9.57 -12.53
C ALA A 75 -10.35 9.97 -13.86
N GLN A 76 -11.55 9.45 -14.10
CA GLN A 76 -12.30 9.71 -15.34
C GLN A 76 -12.63 11.20 -15.55
N ASP A 77 -12.65 11.99 -14.48
CA ASP A 77 -12.84 13.45 -14.50
C ASP A 77 -11.53 14.22 -14.70
N GLY A 78 -10.41 13.54 -14.94
CA GLY A 78 -9.08 14.12 -15.10
C GLY A 78 -8.36 14.41 -13.79
N ALA A 79 -8.93 14.03 -12.63
CA ALA A 79 -8.30 14.29 -11.35
C ALA A 79 -7.19 13.27 -11.01
N TRP A 80 -6.16 13.73 -10.28
CA TRP A 80 -5.07 12.86 -9.82
C TRP A 80 -5.46 12.12 -8.53
N ASN A 81 -5.97 10.88 -8.63
CA ASN A 81 -6.54 10.17 -7.48
C ASN A 81 -5.58 10.02 -6.29
N TRP A 82 -4.27 9.93 -6.54
CA TRP A 82 -3.24 9.85 -5.51
C TRP A 82 -3.33 10.99 -4.48
N ILE A 83 -3.65 12.22 -4.92
CA ILE A 83 -3.75 13.36 -3.99
C ILE A 83 -5.10 13.40 -3.29
N LEU A 84 -6.16 12.88 -3.90
CA LEU A 84 -7.52 13.03 -3.41
C LEU A 84 -7.85 12.14 -2.20
N GLN A 85 -7.08 11.07 -1.98
CA GLN A 85 -7.33 10.16 -0.88
C GLN A 85 -6.86 10.73 0.47
N PRO A 86 -7.54 10.34 1.57
CA PRO A 86 -7.06 10.67 2.90
C PRO A 86 -5.71 10.00 3.10
N TRP A 87 -4.70 10.78 3.43
CA TRP A 87 -3.38 10.23 3.68
C TRP A 87 -3.39 9.40 4.96
N PRO A 88 -2.57 8.34 5.07
CA PRO A 88 -2.57 7.49 6.27
C PRO A 88 -2.30 8.24 7.59
N TRP A 89 -1.66 9.41 7.54
CA TRP A 89 -1.43 10.31 8.68
C TRP A 89 -2.43 11.48 8.78
N GLU A 90 -3.35 11.62 7.84
CA GLU A 90 -4.48 12.55 7.95
C GLU A 90 -5.48 11.96 8.96
N ILE A 91 -5.45 12.47 10.19
CA ILE A 91 -6.32 12.03 11.27
C ILE A 91 -7.77 12.49 10.97
N THR A 92 -8.57 11.63 10.33
CA THR A 92 -10.03 11.85 10.16
C THR A 92 -10.83 11.39 11.39
N GLY A 93 -10.21 11.35 12.56
CA GLY A 93 -10.82 10.95 13.83
C GLY A 93 -10.84 12.09 14.84
N LYS A 94 -12.03 12.67 15.04
CA LYS A 94 -12.42 13.74 15.99
C LYS A 94 -12.16 15.19 15.55
N GLY A 95 -13.22 15.82 15.04
CA GLY A 95 -13.52 17.22 15.34
C GLY A 95 -12.76 18.31 14.59
N GLY A 96 -12.35 18.07 13.35
CA GLY A 96 -11.75 19.10 12.51
C GLY A 96 -12.46 19.22 11.17
N CYS A 97 -13.51 20.03 11.10
CA CYS A 97 -13.88 20.64 9.82
C CYS A 97 -12.74 21.61 9.46
N CYS A 98 -11.71 21.13 8.75
CA CYS A 98 -10.72 22.01 8.14
C CYS A 98 -11.17 22.27 6.70
N SER A 99 -12.18 23.12 6.55
CA SER A 99 -12.62 23.67 5.26
C SER A 99 -11.67 24.76 4.72
N CYS A 100 -10.53 25.01 5.36
CA CYS A 100 -9.46 25.82 4.79
C CYS A 100 -8.11 25.10 4.89
N GLY A 101 -7.47 24.84 3.74
CA GLY A 101 -6.06 24.43 3.67
C GLY A 101 -5.77 23.23 2.76
N THR A 102 -6.72 22.34 2.49
CA THR A 102 -6.50 21.22 1.57
C THR A 102 -6.73 21.68 0.13
N MET A 103 -5.69 22.21 -0.52
CA MET A 103 -5.64 22.58 -1.96
C MET A 103 -5.73 21.38 -2.92
N LYS A 104 -6.33 20.27 -2.49
CA LYS A 104 -6.43 19.02 -3.27
C LYS A 104 -7.34 19.15 -4.51
N ARG A 105 -7.99 20.31 -4.70
CA ARG A 105 -8.85 20.62 -5.86
C ARG A 105 -8.51 21.92 -6.60
N ASP A 106 -7.38 22.57 -6.30
CA ASP A 106 -7.01 23.79 -7.02
C ASP A 106 -6.32 23.42 -8.33
N CYS A 107 -7.10 23.35 -9.41
CA CYS A 107 -6.60 23.19 -10.77
C CYS A 107 -5.77 24.44 -11.14
N ASN A 108 -4.46 24.42 -10.92
CA ASN A 108 -3.57 25.47 -11.38
C ASN A 108 -3.34 25.31 -12.89
N THR A 109 -4.30 25.78 -13.69
CA THR A 109 -4.12 25.90 -15.14
C THR A 109 -3.38 27.19 -15.41
N ARG A 110 -2.10 27.10 -15.76
CA ARG A 110 -1.34 28.19 -16.36
C ARG A 110 -1.11 27.89 -17.83
#